data_AF-A0A2P8I7N4-F1
#
_entry.id   AF-A0A2P8I7N4-F1
#
_cell.length_a   1.000
_cell.length_b   1.000
_cell.length_c   1.000
_cell.angle_alpha   90.00
_cell.angle_beta   90.00
_cell.angle_gamma   90.00
#
_symmetry.space_group_name_H-M   'P 1'
#
loop_
_entity.id
_entity.type
_entity.pdbx_description
1 polymer ?
#
loop_
_entity_poly.entity_id
_entity_poly.type
_entity_poly.pdbx_seq_one_letter_code
_entity_poly.pdbx_strand_id
1 'polypeptide(L)'
;MGETGDPDRSVELLWDGRGGLSLEAIVGAAVEVADAEGLSGLSMRKVAERLGFTTMSLYRHVLGRDHLVDLMRDAVHGDPPEVTGGGWRADLEAFARHAWELRKRHPWLAEVPARSVPGPNALAHYEHALGVLADTGLEPAEVVAAVGLVGRLVDAEASALVEAARAERGTGVSDEEWWGARDTLFAHFDRYPVLTRLWETGGFDQPDSFGFGLARVLDGIELLIGRRDVKRDETCQMCGKPVVRAASGRPRAYCSRACQQRAYRNRRST
;
A
#
# COMPACT_ATOMS: atom_id res chain seq x y z
N MET A 1 28.04 3.54 21.81
CA MET A 1 28.37 4.26 20.56
C MET A 1 28.43 3.19 19.49
N GLY A 2 27.26 2.81 18.98
CA GLY A 2 27.10 1.65 18.10
C GLY A 2 27.49 2.01 16.68
N GLU A 3 28.32 1.17 16.06
CA GLU A 3 28.63 1.24 14.63
C GLU A 3 27.32 1.22 13.84
N THR A 4 26.93 2.37 13.31
CA THR A 4 25.96 2.46 12.21
C THR A 4 26.58 1.69 11.05
N GLY A 5 26.09 0.47 10.83
CA GLY A 5 26.49 -0.36 9.70
C GLY A 5 26.37 0.42 8.39
N ASP A 6 27.28 0.13 7.48
CA ASP A 6 27.35 0.75 6.15
C ASP A 6 25.96 0.75 5.46
N PRO A 7 25.36 1.94 5.20
CA PRO A 7 24.02 2.03 4.62
C PRO A 7 23.94 1.41 3.23
N ASP A 8 25.03 1.42 2.45
CA ASP A 8 25.04 0.90 1.08
C ASP A 8 25.01 -0.63 1.05
N ARG A 9 25.52 -1.28 2.10
CA ARG A 9 25.50 -2.74 2.22
C ARG A 9 24.09 -3.31 2.35
N SER A 10 23.13 -2.51 2.85
CA SER A 10 21.72 -2.92 2.86
C SER A 10 21.11 -2.91 1.46
N VAL A 11 21.54 -1.98 0.61
CA VAL A 11 21.17 -1.92 -0.81
C VAL A 11 21.77 -3.12 -1.53
N GLU A 12 23.08 -3.37 -1.41
CA GLU A 12 23.75 -4.50 -2.09
C GLU A 12 23.09 -5.86 -1.77
N LEU A 13 22.72 -6.12 -0.51
CA LEU A 13 22.08 -7.39 -0.16
C LEU A 13 20.65 -7.52 -0.67
N LEU A 14 19.87 -6.43 -0.67
CA LEU A 14 18.52 -6.42 -1.24
C LEU A 14 18.55 -6.58 -2.76
N TRP A 15 19.55 -6.00 -3.44
CA TRP A 15 19.57 -5.83 -4.89
C TRP A 15 20.48 -6.81 -5.63
N ASP A 16 21.65 -7.12 -5.08
CA ASP A 16 22.69 -7.96 -5.67
C ASP A 16 22.84 -9.33 -4.95
N GLY A 17 22.22 -9.48 -3.78
CA GLY A 17 22.44 -10.57 -2.82
C GLY A 17 21.47 -11.74 -2.83
N ARG A 18 20.68 -11.99 -3.88
CA ARG A 18 19.80 -13.18 -4.01
C ARG A 18 20.58 -14.48 -4.28
N GLY A 19 21.63 -14.74 -3.50
CA GLY A 19 22.67 -15.72 -3.81
C GLY A 19 22.81 -16.83 -2.80
N GLY A 20 21.71 -17.50 -2.43
CA GLY A 20 21.82 -18.81 -1.77
C GLY A 20 20.57 -19.24 -1.00
N LEU A 21 20.22 -20.52 -1.12
CA LEU A 21 19.16 -21.20 -0.37
C LEU A 21 19.22 -20.91 1.15
N SER A 22 20.41 -20.61 1.68
CA SER A 22 20.62 -20.24 3.08
C SER A 22 20.03 -18.88 3.45
N LEU A 23 20.10 -17.85 2.60
CA LEU A 23 19.54 -16.53 2.91
C LEU A 23 18.01 -16.58 2.88
N GLU A 24 17.44 -17.21 1.85
CA GLU A 24 15.99 -17.43 1.74
C GLU A 24 15.45 -18.23 2.94
N ALA A 25 16.15 -19.28 3.37
CA ALA A 25 15.78 -20.04 4.56
C ALA A 25 15.83 -19.19 5.84
N ILE A 26 16.83 -18.31 5.98
CA ILE A 26 16.94 -17.39 7.13
C ILE A 26 15.76 -16.42 7.15
N VAL A 27 15.47 -15.80 6.00
CA VAL A 27 14.36 -14.86 5.86
C VAL A 27 13.02 -15.55 6.11
N GLY A 28 12.79 -16.73 5.53
CA GLY A 28 11.57 -17.51 5.74
C GLY A 28 11.34 -17.86 7.21
N ALA A 29 12.37 -18.37 7.90
CA ALA A 29 12.27 -18.66 9.33
C ALA A 29 12.02 -17.41 10.18
N ALA A 30 12.58 -16.26 9.79
CA ALA A 30 12.35 -15.00 10.47
C ALA A 30 10.92 -14.47 10.27
N VAL A 31 10.36 -14.60 9.07
CA VAL A 31 8.94 -14.33 8.78
C VAL A 31 8.04 -15.20 9.64
N GLU A 32 8.30 -16.52 9.70
CA GLU A 32 7.50 -17.43 10.54
C GLU A 32 7.53 -17.07 12.03
N VAL A 33 8.68 -16.61 12.56
CA VAL A 33 8.77 -16.12 13.94
C VAL A 33 7.97 -14.84 14.13
N ALA A 34 8.07 -13.89 13.18
CA ALA A 34 7.36 -12.63 13.27
C ALA A 34 5.83 -12.78 13.09
N ASP A 35 5.39 -13.73 12.26
CA ASP A 35 3.97 -14.07 12.10
C ASP A 35 3.37 -14.65 13.40
N ALA A 36 4.16 -15.45 14.13
CA ALA A 36 3.70 -16.08 15.37
C ALA A 36 3.79 -15.16 16.60
N GLU A 37 4.84 -14.34 16.69
CA GLU A 37 5.19 -13.61 17.93
C GLU A 37 5.24 -12.08 17.75
N GLY A 38 4.91 -11.59 16.55
CA GLY A 38 5.06 -10.17 16.19
C GLY A 38 6.52 -9.74 16.03
N LEU A 39 6.72 -8.49 15.61
CA LEU A 39 8.08 -7.98 15.35
C LEU A 39 8.92 -7.89 16.64
N SER A 40 8.26 -7.62 17.76
CA SER A 40 8.89 -7.58 19.09
C SER A 40 9.44 -8.94 19.56
N GLY A 41 8.84 -10.06 19.10
CA GLY A 41 9.29 -11.41 19.40
C GLY A 41 10.51 -11.85 18.60
N LEU A 42 10.82 -11.16 17.50
CA LEU A 42 11.91 -11.49 16.59
C LEU A 42 13.29 -11.23 17.20
N SER A 43 14.12 -12.27 17.27
CA SER A 43 15.54 -12.17 17.63
C SER A 43 16.41 -13.09 16.77
N MET A 44 17.66 -12.70 16.56
CA MET A 44 18.64 -13.52 15.83
C MET A 44 18.82 -14.91 16.44
N ARG A 45 18.72 -15.02 17.78
CA ARG A 45 18.81 -16.29 18.50
C ARG A 45 17.66 -17.24 18.12
N LYS A 46 16.41 -16.78 18.18
CA LYS A 46 15.24 -17.61 17.85
C LYS A 46 15.27 -18.09 16.40
N VAL A 47 15.66 -17.22 15.47
CA VAL A 47 15.82 -17.60 14.06
C VAL A 47 16.89 -18.69 13.91
N ALA A 48 18.02 -18.56 14.62
CA ALA A 48 19.08 -19.57 14.59
C ALA A 48 18.63 -20.91 15.19
N GLU A 49 17.96 -20.88 16.34
CA GLU A 49 17.40 -22.06 17.01
C GLU A 49 16.39 -22.79 16.10
N ARG A 50 15.49 -22.05 15.44
CA ARG A 50 14.51 -22.61 14.52
C ARG A 50 15.15 -23.32 13.33
N LEU A 51 16.29 -22.83 12.86
CA LEU A 51 17.03 -23.43 11.74
C LEU A 51 18.07 -24.47 12.18
N GLY A 52 18.24 -24.73 13.48
CA GLY A 52 19.27 -25.63 14.00
C GLY A 52 20.70 -25.12 13.80
N PHE A 53 20.89 -23.80 13.67
CA PHE A 53 22.18 -23.14 13.50
C PHE A 53 22.57 -22.29 14.72
N THR A 54 23.81 -21.81 14.73
CA THR A 54 24.26 -20.83 15.73
C THR A 54 23.91 -19.41 15.29
N THR A 55 23.78 -18.48 16.23
CA THR A 55 23.58 -17.05 15.89
C THR A 55 24.74 -16.51 15.06
N MET A 56 25.98 -16.93 15.37
CA MET A 56 27.18 -16.53 14.63
C MET A 56 27.15 -16.94 13.15
N SER A 57 26.50 -18.06 12.82
CA SER A 57 26.34 -18.47 11.42
C SER A 57 25.38 -17.57 10.63
N LEU A 58 24.37 -16.99 11.28
CA LEU A 58 23.45 -16.06 10.62
C LEU A 58 24.13 -14.75 10.25
N TYR A 59 25.03 -14.24 11.10
CA TYR A 59 25.72 -12.97 10.87
C TYR A 59 26.63 -12.96 9.63
N ARG A 60 26.93 -14.12 9.05
CA ARG A 60 27.61 -14.20 7.74
C ARG A 60 26.72 -13.81 6.57
N HIS A 61 25.41 -13.94 6.73
CA HIS A 61 24.41 -13.69 5.70
C HIS A 61 23.65 -12.39 5.93
N VAL A 62 23.44 -12.00 7.20
CA VAL A 62 22.70 -10.78 7.56
C VAL A 62 23.43 -9.98 8.62
N LEU A 63 23.49 -8.66 8.46
CA LEU A 63 24.30 -7.78 9.31
C LEU A 63 23.72 -7.55 10.70
N GLY A 64 22.45 -7.89 10.88
CA GLY A 64 21.74 -7.70 12.13
C GLY A 64 20.24 -7.82 11.96
N ARG A 65 19.53 -7.56 13.05
CA ARG A 65 18.08 -7.65 13.11
C ARG A 65 17.41 -6.67 12.14
N ASP A 66 17.84 -5.41 12.10
CA ASP A 66 17.19 -4.40 11.27
C ASP A 66 17.34 -4.71 9.79
N HIS A 67 18.53 -5.16 9.38
CA HIS A 67 18.75 -5.63 8.00
C HIS A 67 17.93 -6.89 7.67
N LEU A 68 17.80 -7.83 8.61
CA LEU A 68 16.92 -8.99 8.44
C LEU A 68 15.45 -8.56 8.27
N VAL A 69 15.00 -7.53 9.00
CA VAL A 69 13.65 -6.98 8.86
C VAL A 69 13.42 -6.37 7.48
N ASP A 70 14.40 -5.66 6.90
CA ASP A 70 14.30 -5.16 5.52
C ASP A 70 14.17 -6.31 4.50
N LEU A 71 14.98 -7.37 4.66
CA LEU A 71 14.90 -8.57 3.81
C LEU A 71 13.56 -9.31 3.95
N MET A 72 13.07 -9.45 5.19
CA MET A 72 11.74 -10.03 5.46
C MET A 72 10.65 -9.21 4.78
N ARG A 73 10.69 -7.88 4.93
CA ARG A 73 9.73 -6.97 4.32
C ARG A 73 9.71 -7.14 2.80
N ASP A 74 10.86 -7.18 2.14
CA ASP A 74 10.92 -7.36 0.69
C ASP A 74 10.45 -8.75 0.26
N ALA A 75 10.85 -9.80 0.98
CA ALA A 75 10.46 -11.17 0.67
C ALA A 75 8.94 -11.38 0.72
N VAL A 76 8.24 -10.82 1.72
CA VAL A 76 6.79 -11.00 1.83
C VAL A 76 5.99 -10.24 0.77
N HIS A 77 6.52 -9.17 0.17
CA HIS A 77 5.82 -8.51 -0.94
C HIS A 77 5.67 -9.46 -2.14
N GLY A 78 6.69 -10.27 -2.44
CA GLY A 78 6.66 -11.22 -3.55
C GLY A 78 6.35 -10.55 -4.89
N ASP A 79 5.71 -11.30 -5.80
CA ASP A 79 5.30 -10.77 -7.10
C ASP A 79 4.06 -9.88 -6.99
N PRO A 80 3.97 -8.79 -7.78
CA PRO A 80 2.77 -7.97 -7.84
C PRO A 80 1.57 -8.75 -8.38
N PRO A 81 0.33 -8.37 -8.02
CA PRO A 81 -0.86 -9.03 -8.54
C PRO A 81 -0.96 -8.88 -10.06
N GLU A 82 -1.59 -9.86 -10.71
CA GLU A 82 -1.83 -9.79 -12.16
C GLU A 82 -2.81 -8.65 -12.50
N VAL A 83 -2.54 -7.97 -13.61
CA VAL A 83 -3.46 -6.99 -14.19
C VAL A 83 -4.69 -7.74 -14.69
N THR A 84 -5.87 -7.36 -14.20
CA THR A 84 -7.14 -8.04 -14.49
C THR A 84 -7.70 -7.67 -15.86
N GLY A 85 -7.21 -6.59 -16.46
CA GLY A 85 -7.71 -6.05 -17.74
C GLY A 85 -9.04 -5.31 -17.61
N GLY A 86 -9.54 -5.12 -16.39
CA GLY A 86 -10.77 -4.37 -16.08
C GLY A 86 -10.63 -2.85 -16.12
N GLY A 87 -9.44 -2.34 -16.46
CA GLY A 87 -9.10 -0.92 -16.46
C GLY A 87 -8.55 -0.46 -15.11
N TRP A 88 -8.04 0.78 -15.08
CA TRP A 88 -7.25 1.31 -13.97
C TRP A 88 -7.93 1.13 -12.60
N ARG A 89 -9.26 1.27 -12.53
CA ARG A 89 -10.01 1.19 -11.28
C ARG A 89 -9.99 -0.23 -10.71
N ALA A 90 -10.28 -1.23 -11.54
CA ALA A 90 -10.30 -2.63 -11.13
C ALA A 90 -8.90 -3.10 -10.74
N ASP A 91 -7.88 -2.69 -11.50
CA ASP A 91 -6.49 -3.09 -11.24
C ASP A 91 -5.94 -2.44 -9.97
N LEU A 92 -6.25 -1.17 -9.70
CA LEU A 92 -5.85 -0.50 -8.46
C LEU A 92 -6.60 -1.04 -7.24
N GLU A 93 -7.87 -1.42 -7.41
CA GLU A 93 -8.64 -2.11 -6.36
C GLU A 93 -8.04 -3.49 -6.05
N ALA A 94 -7.70 -4.28 -7.06
CA ALA A 94 -7.05 -5.57 -6.89
C ALA A 94 -5.69 -5.43 -6.19
N PHE A 95 -4.90 -4.43 -6.57
CA PHE A 95 -3.65 -4.07 -5.90
C PHE A 95 -3.86 -3.76 -4.42
N ALA A 96 -4.81 -2.88 -4.10
CA ALA A 96 -5.10 -2.50 -2.70
C ALA A 96 -5.57 -3.69 -1.87
N ARG A 97 -6.42 -4.55 -2.43
CA ARG A 97 -6.90 -5.78 -1.76
C ARG A 97 -5.77 -6.77 -1.54
N HIS A 98 -4.89 -6.97 -2.52
CA HIS A 98 -3.70 -7.80 -2.37
C HIS A 98 -2.79 -7.28 -1.24
N ALA A 99 -2.53 -5.97 -1.22
CA ALA A 99 -1.75 -5.34 -0.16
C ALA A 99 -2.43 -5.50 1.22
N TRP A 100 -3.76 -5.39 1.29
CA TRP A 100 -4.53 -5.60 2.52
C TRP A 100 -4.43 -7.05 3.02
N GLU A 101 -4.60 -8.05 2.15
CA GLU A 101 -4.41 -9.45 2.51
C GLU A 101 -2.98 -9.73 3.00
N LEU A 102 -1.98 -9.08 2.39
CA LEU A 102 -0.60 -9.19 2.83
C LEU A 102 -0.41 -8.66 4.27
N ARG A 103 -0.99 -7.50 4.60
CA ARG A 103 -0.93 -6.94 5.97
C ARG A 103 -1.67 -7.81 6.99
N LYS A 104 -2.79 -8.43 6.60
CA LYS A 104 -3.50 -9.39 7.48
C LYS A 104 -2.68 -10.65 7.73
N ARG A 105 -1.99 -11.16 6.70
CA ARG A 105 -1.12 -12.34 6.82
C ARG A 105 0.14 -12.07 7.65
N HIS A 106 0.69 -10.86 7.53
CA HIS A 106 1.91 -10.44 8.20
C HIS A 106 1.70 -9.14 8.99
N PRO A 107 0.96 -9.16 10.13
CA PRO A 107 0.61 -7.94 10.87
C PRO A 107 1.84 -7.16 11.37
N TRP A 108 2.96 -7.83 11.58
CA TRP A 108 4.23 -7.21 11.98
C TRP A 108 4.76 -6.17 10.98
N LEU A 109 4.26 -6.15 9.73
CA LEU A 109 4.58 -5.12 8.74
C LEU A 109 4.22 -3.70 9.21
N ALA A 110 3.16 -3.53 10.01
CA ALA A 110 2.78 -2.22 10.54
C ALA A 110 3.74 -1.72 11.63
N GLU A 111 4.60 -2.60 12.16
CA GLU A 111 5.60 -2.26 13.19
C GLU A 111 6.93 -1.82 12.58
N VAL A 112 7.11 -1.99 11.26
CA VAL A 112 8.36 -1.66 10.55
C VAL A 112 8.46 -0.14 10.38
N PRO A 113 9.61 0.50 10.68
CA PRO A 113 9.78 1.94 10.50
C PRO A 113 9.52 2.41 9.06
N ALA A 114 8.83 3.54 8.92
CA ALA A 114 8.52 4.13 7.62
C ALA A 114 9.75 4.49 6.76
N ARG A 115 10.91 4.73 7.41
CA ARG A 115 12.20 4.95 6.74
C ARG A 115 12.96 3.63 6.65
N SER A 116 12.60 2.82 5.66
CA SER A 116 13.28 1.57 5.32
C SER A 116 13.58 1.58 3.82
N VAL A 117 14.74 1.03 3.44
CA VAL A 117 15.18 1.00 2.03
C VAL A 117 14.30 -0.01 1.28
N PRO A 118 13.64 0.39 0.17
CA PRO A 118 12.84 -0.55 -0.58
C PRO A 118 13.74 -1.54 -1.32
N GLY A 119 13.43 -2.83 -1.17
CA GLY A 119 14.02 -3.87 -2.00
C GLY A 119 13.34 -3.99 -3.37
N PRO A 120 13.82 -4.93 -4.20
CA PRO A 120 13.34 -5.12 -5.56
C PRO A 120 11.86 -5.51 -5.63
N ASN A 121 11.34 -6.32 -4.71
CA ASN A 121 9.93 -6.73 -4.75
C ASN A 121 9.02 -5.57 -4.34
N ALA A 122 9.42 -4.81 -3.31
CA ALA A 122 8.69 -3.61 -2.89
C ALA A 122 8.62 -2.56 -4.01
N LEU A 123 9.71 -2.37 -4.77
CA LEU A 123 9.70 -1.48 -5.93
C LEU A 123 8.93 -2.04 -7.12
N ALA A 124 8.97 -3.35 -7.37
CA ALA A 124 8.14 -3.96 -8.42
C ALA A 124 6.64 -3.76 -8.14
N HIS A 125 6.21 -3.90 -6.88
CA HIS A 125 4.85 -3.56 -6.44
C HIS A 125 4.52 -2.09 -6.66
N TYR A 126 5.44 -1.19 -6.32
CA TYR A 126 5.23 0.25 -6.50
C TYR A 126 5.16 0.65 -7.98
N GLU A 127 6.07 0.13 -8.81
CA GLU A 127 6.07 0.32 -10.27
C GLU A 127 4.76 -0.18 -10.88
N HIS A 128 4.29 -1.36 -10.48
CA HIS A 128 3.00 -1.89 -10.93
C HIS A 128 1.85 -0.92 -10.61
N ALA A 129 1.74 -0.45 -9.37
CA ALA A 129 0.68 0.48 -8.97
C ALA A 129 0.76 1.83 -9.70
N LEU A 130 1.97 2.34 -9.96
CA LEU A 130 2.17 3.54 -10.77
C LEU A 130 1.74 3.29 -12.23
N GLY A 131 2.11 2.15 -12.80
CA GLY A 131 1.76 1.75 -14.16
C GLY A 131 0.26 1.67 -14.40
N VAL A 132 -0.51 1.23 -13.40
CA VAL A 132 -1.99 1.20 -13.46
C VAL A 132 -2.59 2.59 -13.71
N LEU A 133 -1.97 3.65 -13.17
CA LEU A 133 -2.46 5.03 -13.30
C LEU A 133 -1.73 5.86 -14.36
N ALA A 134 -0.57 5.42 -14.85
CA ALA A 134 0.29 6.21 -15.73
C ALA A 134 -0.42 6.73 -17.00
N ASP A 135 -1.33 5.93 -17.56
CA ASP A 135 -2.03 6.26 -18.82
C ASP A 135 -3.43 6.89 -18.61
N THR A 136 -3.79 7.24 -17.37
CA THR A 136 -5.10 7.84 -17.05
C THR A 136 -5.19 9.35 -17.35
N GLY A 137 -4.09 9.97 -17.79
CA GLY A 137 -4.03 11.40 -18.09
C GLY A 137 -3.83 12.30 -16.86
N LEU A 138 -3.64 11.71 -15.68
CA LEU A 138 -3.16 12.40 -14.48
C LEU A 138 -1.74 12.95 -14.69
N GLU A 139 -1.41 14.05 -14.01
CA GLU A 139 -0.03 14.53 -13.96
C GLU A 139 0.85 13.56 -13.15
N PRO A 140 2.17 13.47 -13.42
CA PRO A 140 3.04 12.51 -12.72
C PRO A 140 2.99 12.62 -11.18
N ALA A 141 2.90 13.83 -10.65
CA ALA A 141 2.75 14.05 -9.21
C ALA A 141 1.40 13.57 -8.66
N GLU A 142 0.33 13.65 -9.47
CA GLU A 142 -1.01 13.16 -9.11
C GLU A 142 -1.04 11.62 -9.11
N VAL A 143 -0.35 10.97 -10.06
CA VAL A 143 -0.18 9.51 -10.08
C VAL A 143 0.49 9.02 -8.80
N VAL A 144 1.64 9.61 -8.44
CA VAL A 144 2.36 9.29 -7.20
C VAL A 144 1.49 9.56 -5.95
N ALA A 145 0.79 10.70 -5.92
CA ALA A 145 -0.08 11.04 -4.79
C ALA A 145 -1.26 10.08 -4.64
N ALA A 146 -1.85 9.62 -5.74
CA ALA A 146 -2.96 8.68 -5.76
C ALA A 146 -2.54 7.29 -5.29
N VAL A 147 -1.44 6.74 -5.82
CA VAL A 147 -0.87 5.47 -5.33
C VAL A 147 -0.52 5.56 -3.85
N GLY A 148 0.13 6.65 -3.44
CA GLY A 148 0.46 6.89 -2.04
C GLY A 148 -0.76 7.03 -1.13
N LEU A 149 -1.88 7.56 -1.62
CA LEU A 149 -3.14 7.65 -0.87
C LEU A 149 -3.74 6.28 -0.62
N VAL A 150 -3.75 5.41 -1.64
CA VAL A 150 -4.19 4.01 -1.51
C VAL A 150 -3.29 3.25 -0.53
N GLY A 151 -1.97 3.39 -0.66
CA GLY A 151 -1.01 2.77 0.26
C GLY A 151 -1.23 3.21 1.72
N ARG A 152 -1.42 4.52 1.95
CA ARG A 152 -1.71 5.05 3.29
C ARG A 152 -3.02 4.52 3.89
N LEU A 153 -4.05 4.31 3.08
CA LEU A 153 -5.28 3.67 3.54
C LEU A 153 -4.98 2.24 4.04
N VAL A 154 -4.29 1.44 3.24
CA VAL A 154 -3.91 0.06 3.62
C VAL A 154 -3.08 0.05 4.91
N ASP A 155 -2.09 0.94 5.02
CA ASP A 155 -1.22 1.01 6.20
C ASP A 155 -1.98 1.50 7.45
N ALA A 156 -2.96 2.39 7.30
CA ALA A 156 -3.81 2.86 8.40
C ALA A 156 -4.73 1.74 8.93
N GLU A 157 -5.41 1.02 8.04
CA GLU A 157 -6.26 -0.13 8.42
C GLU A 157 -5.43 -1.25 9.07
N ALA A 158 -4.21 -1.49 8.56
CA ALA A 158 -3.30 -2.47 9.14
C ALA A 158 -2.80 -2.06 10.53
N SER A 159 -2.52 -0.77 10.72
CA SER A 159 -2.15 -0.24 12.03
C SER A 159 -3.28 -0.41 13.03
N ALA A 160 -4.53 -0.12 12.64
CA ALA A 160 -5.70 -0.32 13.49
C ALA A 160 -5.88 -1.79 13.90
N LEU A 161 -5.70 -2.73 12.96
CA LEU A 161 -5.75 -4.17 13.23
C LEU A 161 -4.67 -4.61 14.24
N VAL A 162 -3.45 -4.10 14.11
CA VAL A 162 -2.35 -4.43 15.02
C VAL A 162 -2.58 -3.85 16.41
N GLU A 163 -3.07 -2.62 16.52
CA GLU A 163 -3.38 -1.99 17.80
C GLU A 163 -4.50 -2.75 18.53
N ALA A 164 -5.58 -3.13 17.83
CA ALA A 164 -6.65 -3.95 18.41
C ALA A 164 -6.12 -5.30 18.92
N ALA A 165 -5.32 -6.01 18.10
CA ALA A 165 -4.75 -7.29 18.48
C ALA A 165 -3.73 -7.17 19.64
N ARG A 166 -2.99 -6.06 19.74
CA ARG A 166 -2.11 -5.77 20.88
C ARG A 166 -2.90 -5.53 22.16
N ALA A 167 -3.97 -4.75 22.09
CA ALA A 167 -4.84 -4.47 23.23
C ALA A 167 -5.47 -5.78 23.76
N GLU A 168 -5.94 -6.64 22.85
CA GLU A 168 -6.51 -7.94 23.20
C GLU A 168 -5.46 -8.86 23.86
N ARG A 169 -4.25 -9.01 23.28
CA ARG A 169 -3.19 -9.82 23.90
C ARG A 169 -2.76 -9.32 25.28
N GLY A 170 -2.76 -8.00 25.49
CA GLY A 170 -2.35 -7.38 26.75
C GLY A 170 -3.40 -7.49 27.86
N THR A 171 -4.69 -7.53 27.50
CA THR A 171 -5.81 -7.50 28.45
C THR A 171 -6.57 -8.81 28.57
N GLY A 172 -6.49 -9.67 27.55
CA GLY A 172 -7.31 -10.87 27.39
C GLY A 172 -8.77 -10.58 27.01
N VAL A 173 -9.10 -9.34 26.62
CA VAL A 173 -10.46 -8.90 26.31
C VAL A 173 -10.49 -8.43 24.86
N SER A 174 -11.41 -8.97 24.07
CA SER A 174 -11.62 -8.56 22.68
C SER A 174 -12.16 -7.12 22.59
N ASP A 175 -12.01 -6.46 21.44
CA ASP A 175 -12.51 -5.09 21.25
C ASP A 175 -14.05 -5.03 21.40
N GLU A 176 -14.78 -6.05 20.92
CA GLU A 176 -16.23 -6.17 21.07
C GLU A 176 -16.64 -6.29 22.55
N GLU A 177 -15.99 -7.18 23.32
CA GLU A 177 -16.24 -7.30 24.76
C GLU A 177 -15.85 -6.03 25.52
N TRP A 178 -14.77 -5.37 25.08
CA TRP A 178 -14.31 -4.13 25.68
C TRP A 178 -15.36 -3.02 25.51
N TRP A 179 -15.88 -2.83 24.28
CA TRP A 179 -16.95 -1.87 24.03
C TRP A 179 -18.27 -2.27 24.69
N GLY A 180 -18.64 -3.56 24.66
CA GLY A 180 -19.87 -4.08 25.24
C GLY A 180 -19.92 -4.02 26.77
N ALA A 181 -18.78 -4.11 27.46
CA ALA A 181 -18.71 -3.99 28.92
C ALA A 181 -18.87 -2.55 29.45
N ARG A 182 -19.05 -1.56 28.56
CA ARG A 182 -19.06 -0.13 28.90
C ARG A 182 -20.45 0.51 28.75
N ASP A 183 -21.50 -0.21 29.12
CA ASP A 183 -22.89 0.27 29.09
C ASP A 183 -23.12 1.62 29.79
N THR A 184 -22.33 1.90 30.84
CA THR A 184 -22.42 3.17 31.57
C THR A 184 -21.95 4.37 30.75
N LEU A 185 -21.14 4.16 29.70
CA LEU A 185 -20.73 5.23 28.78
C LEU A 185 -21.95 5.79 28.02
N PHE A 186 -22.93 4.95 27.70
CA PHE A 186 -24.15 5.35 27.00
C PHE A 186 -25.00 6.33 27.82
N ALA A 187 -24.97 6.24 29.15
CA ALA A 187 -25.66 7.19 30.04
C ALA A 187 -25.13 8.64 29.91
N HIS A 188 -23.99 8.84 29.22
CA HIS A 188 -23.43 10.16 28.95
C HIS A 188 -23.70 10.67 27.52
N PHE A 189 -24.26 9.83 26.64
CA PHE A 189 -24.46 10.17 25.23
C PHE A 189 -25.50 11.27 25.04
N ASP A 190 -26.43 11.49 25.98
CA ASP A 190 -27.42 12.58 25.94
C ASP A 190 -26.83 13.97 25.66
N ARG A 191 -25.54 14.18 25.98
CA ARG A 191 -24.81 15.43 25.71
C ARG A 191 -24.33 15.57 24.26
N TYR A 192 -24.39 14.50 23.46
CA TYR A 192 -23.83 14.37 22.12
C TYR A 192 -24.91 13.91 21.13
N PRO A 193 -25.86 14.78 20.74
CA PRO A 193 -27.08 14.38 20.03
C PRO A 193 -26.82 13.68 18.68
N VAL A 194 -25.73 14.03 17.98
CA VAL A 194 -25.36 13.35 16.73
C VAL A 194 -24.85 11.93 16.99
N LEU A 195 -24.03 11.75 18.03
CA LEU A 195 -23.49 10.45 18.43
C LEU A 195 -24.61 9.52 18.88
N THR A 196 -25.50 10.01 19.76
CA THR A 196 -26.69 9.27 20.21
C THR A 196 -27.52 8.81 19.04
N ARG A 197 -27.86 9.72 18.11
CA ARG A 197 -28.68 9.38 16.95
C ARG A 197 -28.01 8.31 16.08
N LEU A 198 -26.72 8.45 15.78
CA LEU A 198 -26.00 7.47 14.97
C LEU A 198 -25.93 6.12 15.67
N TRP A 199 -25.62 6.11 16.96
CA TRP A 199 -25.58 4.91 17.80
C TRP A 199 -26.92 4.18 17.83
N GLU A 200 -28.02 4.87 18.14
CA GLU A 200 -29.38 4.31 18.18
C GLU A 200 -29.82 3.72 16.83
N THR A 201 -29.27 4.23 15.73
CA THR A 201 -29.55 3.71 14.38
C THR A 201 -28.57 2.62 13.91
N GLY A 202 -27.70 2.12 14.78
CA GLY A 202 -26.71 1.08 14.43
C GLY A 202 -25.53 1.60 13.61
N GLY A 203 -25.25 2.90 13.64
CA GLY A 203 -24.19 3.54 12.83
C GLY A 203 -22.76 3.10 13.18
N PHE A 204 -22.58 2.35 14.26
CA PHE A 204 -21.30 1.77 14.71
C PHE A 204 -21.25 0.25 14.54
N ASP A 205 -22.30 -0.37 14.02
CA ASP A 205 -22.32 -1.80 13.69
C ASP A 205 -21.49 -2.00 12.41
N GLN A 206 -20.17 -2.21 12.58
CA GLN A 206 -19.14 -2.07 11.53
C GLN A 206 -19.34 -3.02 10.33
N PRO A 207 -19.53 -2.51 9.10
CA PRO A 207 -19.48 -3.29 7.88
C PRO A 207 -18.27 -2.86 7.04
N ASP A 208 -17.11 -3.49 7.25
CA ASP A 208 -15.90 -3.35 6.41
C ASP A 208 -15.37 -1.90 6.20
N SER A 209 -14.61 -1.39 7.17
CA SER A 209 -13.94 -0.07 7.11
C SER A 209 -13.02 0.07 5.89
N PHE A 210 -12.22 -0.97 5.61
CA PHE A 210 -11.31 -1.00 4.48
C PHE A 210 -12.04 -0.90 3.14
N GLY A 211 -13.05 -1.73 2.92
CA GLY A 211 -13.83 -1.71 1.68
C GLY A 211 -14.55 -0.38 1.46
N PHE A 212 -15.12 0.21 2.51
CA PHE A 212 -15.70 1.54 2.44
C PHE A 212 -14.66 2.60 2.08
N GLY A 213 -13.55 2.65 2.81
CA GLY A 213 -12.47 3.62 2.60
C GLY A 213 -11.88 3.53 1.20
N LEU A 214 -11.61 2.31 0.72
CA LEU A 214 -11.06 2.06 -0.60
C LEU A 214 -12.00 2.55 -1.69
N ALA A 215 -13.29 2.23 -1.59
CA ALA A 215 -14.28 2.70 -2.55
C ALA A 215 -14.33 4.23 -2.61
N ARG A 216 -14.28 4.93 -1.45
CA ARG A 216 -14.28 6.40 -1.41
C ARG A 216 -13.01 7.02 -2.01
N VAL A 217 -11.85 6.42 -1.76
CA VAL A 217 -10.58 6.86 -2.36
C VAL A 217 -10.62 6.70 -3.88
N LEU A 218 -11.07 5.55 -4.38
CA LEU A 218 -11.19 5.27 -5.82
C LEU A 218 -12.19 6.20 -6.50
N ASP A 219 -13.34 6.48 -5.86
CA ASP A 219 -14.34 7.44 -6.37
C ASP A 219 -13.74 8.85 -6.52
N GLY A 220 -12.90 9.26 -5.56
CA GLY A 220 -12.20 10.54 -5.62
C GLY A 220 -11.18 10.63 -6.76
N ILE A 221 -10.42 9.56 -6.99
CA ILE A 221 -9.46 9.45 -8.10
C ILE A 221 -10.19 9.45 -9.45
N GLU A 222 -11.29 8.71 -9.56
CA GLU A 222 -12.12 8.66 -10.76
C GLU A 222 -12.69 10.03 -11.11
N LEU A 223 -13.19 10.77 -10.11
CA LEU A 223 -13.67 12.14 -10.32
C LEU A 223 -12.54 13.07 -10.82
N LEU A 224 -11.32 12.91 -10.30
CA LEU A 224 -10.16 13.68 -10.74
C LEU A 224 -9.81 13.40 -12.21
N ILE A 225 -9.75 12.11 -12.58
CA ILE A 225 -9.52 11.66 -13.96
C ILE A 225 -10.63 12.19 -14.88
N GLY A 226 -11.90 12.03 -14.51
CA GLY A 226 -13.04 12.49 -15.30
C GLY A 226 -13.04 14.00 -15.55
N ARG A 227 -12.66 14.82 -14.55
CA ARG A 227 -12.50 16.28 -14.71
C ARG A 227 -11.37 16.62 -15.68
N ARG A 228 -10.30 15.84 -15.70
CA ARG A 228 -9.16 16.03 -16.62
C ARG A 228 -9.53 15.70 -18.06
N ASP A 229 -10.23 14.60 -18.27
CA ASP A 229 -10.71 14.21 -19.59
C ASP A 229 -11.68 15.24 -20.18
N VAL A 230 -12.59 15.76 -19.36
CA VAL A 230 -13.46 16.89 -19.74
C VAL A 230 -12.64 18.10 -20.20
N LYS A 231 -11.58 18.48 -19.46
CA LYS A 231 -10.71 19.61 -19.83
C LYS A 231 -9.87 19.32 -21.09
N ARG A 232 -9.45 18.08 -21.31
CA ARG A 232 -8.77 17.63 -22.54
C ARG A 232 -9.69 17.70 -23.75
N ASP A 233 -10.95 17.31 -23.59
CA ASP A 233 -11.94 17.40 -24.66
C ASP A 233 -12.32 18.85 -24.98
N GLU A 234 -12.03 19.78 -24.06
CA GLU A 234 -12.22 21.22 -24.24
C GLU A 234 -10.99 21.94 -24.81
N THR A 235 -9.79 21.34 -24.81
CA THR A 235 -8.56 22.01 -25.26
C THR A 235 -7.67 21.15 -26.18
N CYS A 236 -7.09 21.77 -27.21
CA CYS A 236 -6.34 21.07 -28.24
C CYS A 236 -5.00 20.59 -27.69
N GLN A 237 -4.73 19.27 -27.75
CA GLN A 237 -3.49 18.69 -27.23
C GLN A 237 -2.20 19.16 -27.92
N MET A 238 -2.29 19.83 -29.07
CA MET A 238 -1.10 20.41 -29.74
C MET A 238 -0.89 21.90 -29.54
N CYS A 239 -1.95 22.68 -29.33
CA CYS A 239 -1.83 24.14 -29.32
C CYS A 239 -2.55 24.83 -28.17
N GLY A 240 -3.18 24.07 -27.27
CA GLY A 240 -3.88 24.57 -26.09
C GLY A 240 -5.17 25.35 -26.39
N LYS A 241 -5.52 25.59 -27.66
CA LYS A 241 -6.73 26.33 -28.03
C LYS A 241 -7.99 25.53 -27.72
N PRO A 242 -9.12 26.19 -27.40
CA PRO A 242 -10.40 25.49 -27.19
C PRO A 242 -10.76 24.60 -28.38
N VAL A 243 -11.20 23.37 -28.11
CA VAL A 243 -11.78 22.49 -29.13
C VAL A 243 -13.30 22.62 -29.07
N VAL A 244 -13.92 22.83 -30.23
CA VAL A 244 -15.37 22.93 -30.33
C VAL A 244 -15.97 21.57 -29.99
N ARG A 245 -16.77 21.51 -28.92
CA ARG A 245 -17.57 20.33 -28.56
C ARG A 245 -18.58 20.07 -29.68
N ALA A 246 -18.59 18.85 -30.21
CA ALA A 246 -19.66 18.40 -31.09
C ALA A 246 -20.88 18.03 -30.24
N ALA A 247 -22.08 18.43 -30.66
CA ALA A 247 -23.33 18.07 -29.97
C ALA A 247 -23.61 16.56 -29.96
N SER A 248 -22.96 15.81 -30.86
CA SER A 248 -22.99 14.35 -30.92
C SER A 248 -21.72 13.82 -31.58
N GLY A 249 -21.23 12.66 -31.13
CA GLY A 249 -20.05 11.99 -31.69
C GLY A 249 -18.83 11.98 -30.77
N ARG A 250 -17.76 11.29 -31.19
CA ARG A 250 -16.53 11.15 -30.41
C ARG A 250 -15.84 12.51 -30.21
N PRO A 251 -15.41 12.86 -28.98
CA PRO A 251 -14.69 14.11 -28.71
C PRO A 251 -13.47 14.30 -29.60
N ARG A 252 -13.19 15.55 -30.00
CA ARG A 252 -12.04 15.90 -30.83
C ARG A 252 -10.83 16.21 -29.96
N ALA A 253 -9.73 15.46 -30.12
CA ALA A 253 -8.47 15.73 -29.40
C ALA A 253 -7.68 16.94 -29.96
N TYR A 254 -8.03 17.44 -31.16
CA TYR A 254 -7.32 18.54 -31.83
C TYR A 254 -8.30 19.55 -32.42
N CYS A 255 -7.95 20.85 -32.34
CA CYS A 255 -8.78 21.92 -32.89
C CYS A 255 -8.78 21.96 -34.44
N SER A 256 -7.83 21.30 -35.10
CA SER A 256 -7.73 21.26 -36.58
C SER A 256 -6.91 20.07 -37.09
N ARG A 257 -7.11 19.70 -38.36
CA ARG A 257 -6.28 18.68 -39.06
C ARG A 257 -4.79 19.03 -39.03
N ALA A 258 -4.44 20.32 -39.08
CA ALA A 258 -3.04 20.76 -38.99
C ALA A 258 -2.41 20.46 -37.63
N CYS A 259 -3.16 20.64 -36.53
CA CYS A 259 -2.72 20.23 -35.19
C CYS A 259 -2.57 18.70 -35.10
N GLN A 260 -3.53 17.94 -35.63
CA GLN A 260 -3.44 16.49 -35.68
C GLN A 260 -2.18 15.99 -36.43
N GLN A 261 -1.86 16.60 -37.59
CA GLN A 261 -0.66 16.27 -38.36
C GLN A 261 0.65 16.65 -37.66
N ARG A 262 0.67 17.72 -36.85
CA ARG A 262 1.85 18.05 -36.01
C ARG A 262 2.06 17.00 -34.93
N ALA A 263 1.00 16.61 -34.21
CA ALA A 263 1.09 15.56 -33.20
C ALA A 263 1.62 14.25 -33.79
N TYR A 264 1.12 13.84 -34.95
CA TYR A 264 1.58 12.62 -35.63
C TYR A 264 3.06 12.68 -36.00
N ARG A 265 3.54 13.84 -36.49
CA ARG A 265 4.97 14.02 -36.82
C ARG A 265 5.86 13.96 -35.58
N ASN A 266 5.47 14.61 -34.49
CA ASN A 266 6.24 14.59 -33.24
C ASN A 266 6.42 13.17 -32.69
N ARG A 267 5.39 12.32 -32.76
CA ARG A 267 5.45 10.92 -32.30
C ARG A 267 6.32 10.01 -33.16
N ARG A 268 6.64 10.39 -34.40
CA ARG A 268 7.57 9.64 -35.28
C ARG A 268 9.02 10.12 -35.18
N SER A 269 9.25 11.23 -34.49
CA SER A 269 10.58 11.83 -34.28
C SER A 269 11.13 11.60 -32.86
N THR A 270 10.40 10.89 -32.01
CA THR A 270 10.80 10.44 -30.67
C THR A 270 10.97 8.93 -30.72
#